data_AF-A0A5N6W4V0-F1
#
_entry.id   AF-A0A5N6W4V0-F1
#
_cell.length_a   1.000
_cell.length_b   1.000
_cell.length_c   1.000
_cell.angle_alpha   90.00
_cell.angle_beta   90.00
_cell.angle_gamma   90.00
#
_symmetry.space_group_name_H-M   'P 1'
#
loop_
_entity.id
_entity.type
_entity.pdbx_description
1 polymer ?
#
loop_
_entity_poly.entity_id
_entity_poly.type
_entity_poly.pdbx_seq_one_letter_code
_entity_poly.pdbx_strand_id
1 'polypeptide(L)' 'MSYKCYRSAGNTSSATVLSILHRLAREYREGLPGRSKVIGAAFGADITVEMIVLTKPSCELVH' A
#
# COMPACT_ATOMS: atom_id res chain seq x y z
N MET A 1 7.87 -0.16 -1.16
CA MET A 1 7.26 0.70 -0.11
C MET A 1 7.21 0.04 1.24
N SER A 2 6.87 -1.25 1.33
CA SER A 2 6.87 -2.02 2.58
C SER A 2 8.16 -1.83 3.41
N TYR A 3 9.32 -1.90 2.76
CA TYR A 3 10.61 -1.67 3.42
C TYR A 3 10.77 -0.24 4.00
N LYS A 4 10.28 0.79 3.31
CA LYS A 4 10.38 2.18 3.81
C LYS A 4 9.51 2.37 5.05
N CYS A 5 8.30 1.81 5.07
CA CYS A 5 7.40 1.86 6.24
C CYS A 5 7.99 1.07 7.42
N TYR A 6 8.56 -0.11 7.16
CA TYR A 6 9.23 -0.91 8.19
C TYR A 6 10.46 -0.20 8.77
N ARG A 7 11.31 0.39 7.92
CA ARG A 7 12.49 1.15 8.38
C ARG A 7 12.13 2.37 9.23
N SER A 8 10.98 3.01 8.98
CA SER A 8 10.58 4.21 9.72
C SER A 8 9.91 3.93 11.06
N ALA A 9 9.13 2.85 11.17
CA ALA A 9 8.25 2.61 12.32
C ALA A 9 8.24 1.16 12.83
N GLY A 10 9.01 0.27 12.22
CA GLY A 10 8.98 -1.17 12.52
C GLY A 10 7.68 -1.84 12.09
N ASN A 11 7.33 -2.92 12.78
CA ASN A 11 6.05 -3.60 12.63
C ASN A 11 5.05 -3.02 13.63
N THR A 12 4.07 -2.28 13.13
CA THR A 12 2.94 -1.73 13.90
C THR A 12 1.69 -2.61 13.83
N SER A 13 1.89 -3.93 13.65
CA SER A 13 0.82 -4.92 13.47
C SER A 13 -0.09 -4.55 12.28
N SER A 14 -1.40 -4.64 12.45
CA SER A 14 -2.41 -4.35 11.42
C SER A 14 -2.27 -2.95 10.79
N ALA A 15 -1.76 -1.96 11.52
CA ALA A 15 -1.56 -0.61 10.99
C ALA A 15 -0.43 -0.51 9.94
N THR A 16 0.46 -1.51 9.85
CA THR A 16 1.58 -1.51 8.89
C THR A 16 1.08 -1.57 7.45
N VAL A 17 0.11 -2.44 7.14
CA VAL A 17 -0.40 -2.55 5.76
C VAL A 17 -1.11 -1.27 5.32
N LEU A 18 -1.85 -0.63 6.23
CA LEU A 18 -2.51 0.66 5.96
C LEU A 18 -1.48 1.77 5.69
N SER A 19 -0.39 1.80 6.45
CA SER A 19 0.70 2.76 6.25
C SER A 19 1.41 2.57 4.90
N ILE A 20 1.55 1.32 4.46
CA ILE A 20 2.12 0.99 3.14
C ILE A 20 1.20 1.47 2.01
N LEU A 21 -0.10 1.19 2.11
CA LEU A 21 -1.10 1.62 1.13
C LEU A 21 -1.20 3.14 1.06
N HIS A 22 -1.22 3.82 2.21
CA HIS A 22 -1.22 5.28 2.27
C HIS A 22 0.00 5.88 1.56
N ARG A 23 1.19 5.32 1.79
CA ARG A 23 2.42 5.80 1.14
C ARG A 23 2.41 5.57 -0.37
N LEU A 24 1.92 4.42 -0.82
CA LEU A 24 1.74 4.14 -2.26
C LEU A 24 0.75 5.10 -2.92
N ALA A 25 -0.34 5.46 -2.23
CA ALA A 25 -1.31 6.43 -2.71
C ALA A 25 -0.73 7.84 -2.80
N ARG A 26 0.08 8.25 -1.81
CA ARG A 26 0.80 9.53 -1.83
C ARG A 26 1.77 9.62 -3.00
N GLU A 27 2.63 8.62 -3.18
CA GLU A 27 3.60 8.61 -4.27
C GLU A 27 2.92 8.66 -5.65
N TYR A 28 1.78 7.97 -5.80
CA TYR A 28 0.96 8.08 -7.01
C TYR A 28 0.46 9.50 -7.26
N ARG A 29 -0.04 10.19 -6.24
CA ARG A 29 -0.49 11.60 -6.34
C ARG A 29 0.66 12.56 -6.64
N GLU A 30 1.86 12.25 -6.15
CA GLU A 30 3.09 12.99 -6.43
C GLU A 30 3.65 12.71 -7.84
N GLY A 31 2.94 11.92 -8.66
CA GLY A 31 3.32 11.63 -10.05
C GLY A 31 4.47 10.62 -10.20
N LEU A 32 4.84 9.93 -9.11
CA LEU A 32 5.90 8.94 -9.17
C LEU A 32 5.47 7.72 -10.01
N PRO A 33 6.37 7.17 -10.85
CA PRO A 33 6.06 6.03 -11.68
C PRO A 33 5.68 4.82 -10.82
N GLY A 34 4.63 4.12 -11.22
CA GLY A 34 4.15 2.96 -10.48
C GLY A 34 3.18 2.10 -11.29
N ARG A 35 2.85 0.93 -10.76
CA ARG A 35 1.88 0.02 -11.38
C ARG A 35 0.45 0.55 -11.20
N SER A 36 -0.40 0.33 -12.20
CA SER A 36 -1.84 0.64 -12.17
C SER A 36 -2.64 -0.33 -11.29
N LYS A 37 -2.13 -1.54 -11.09
CA LYS A 37 -2.67 -2.55 -10.18
C LYS A 37 -1.70 -2.81 -9.03
N VAL A 38 -2.23 -2.97 -7.82
CA VAL A 38 -1.50 -3.23 -6.58
C VAL A 38 -2.13 -4.42 -5.88
N ILE A 39 -1.33 -5.36 -5.41
CA ILE A 39 -1.78 -6.45 -4.53
C ILE A 39 -1.32 -6.10 -3.12
N GLY A 40 -2.26 -5.95 -2.20
CA GLY A 40 -1.99 -5.93 -0.77
C GLY A 40 -2.08 -7.35 -0.23
N ALA A 41 -1.11 -7.72 0.61
CA ALA A 41 -1.13 -8.99 1.32
C ALA A 41 -0.65 -8.76 2.75
N ALA A 42 -1.32 -9.39 3.71
CA ALA A 42 -0.96 -9.38 5.12
C ALA A 42 -1.24 -10.76 5.72
N PHE A 43 -0.56 -11.09 6.80
CA PHE A 43 -0.79 -12.32 7.56
C PHE A 43 -0.85 -12.02 9.06
N GLY A 44 -1.57 -12.87 9.79
CA GLY A 44 -1.83 -12.68 11.21
C GLY A 44 -1.86 -14.00 11.99
N ALA A 45 -2.64 -14.00 13.08
CA ALA A 45 -2.86 -15.18 13.90
C ALA A 45 -3.32 -16.38 13.06
N ASP A 46 -2.94 -17.57 13.51
CA ASP A 46 -3.26 -18.85 12.85
C ASP A 46 -2.75 -18.98 11.41
N ILE A 47 -1.75 -18.16 11.04
CA ILE A 47 -1.19 -18.11 9.69
C ILE A 47 -2.28 -17.75 8.65
N THR A 48 -3.31 -17.02 9.09
CA THR A 48 -4.34 -16.51 8.17
C THR A 48 -3.71 -15.46 7.26
N VAL A 49 -3.93 -15.60 5.96
CA VAL A 49 -3.45 -14.67 4.94
C VAL A 49 -4.63 -13.95 4.32
N GLU A 50 -4.60 -12.62 4.35
CA GLU A 50 -5.56 -11.77 3.68
C GLU A 50 -4.90 -11.10 2.47
N MET A 51 -5.60 -11.12 1.34
CA MET A 51 -5.14 -10.50 0.09
C MET A 51 -6.23 -9.62 -0.51
N ILE A 52 -5.81 -8.48 -1.07
CA ILE A 52 -6.68 -7.55 -1.78
C ILE A 52 -6.03 -7.09 -3.07
N VAL A 53 -6.81 -7.05 -4.15
CA VAL A 53 -6.38 -6.48 -5.43
C VAL A 53 -6.99 -5.10 -5.58
N LEU A 54 -6.14 -4.09 -5.74
CA LEU A 54 -6.50 -2.70 -5.87
C LEU A 54 -6.12 -2.19 -7.26
N THR A 55 -7.00 -1.41 -7.87
CA THR A 55 -6.70 -0.67 -9.11
C THR A 55 -6.62 0.81 -8.78
N LYS A 56 -5.53 1.46 -9.19
CA LYS A 56 -5.39 2.91 -9.06
C LYS A 56 -6.40 3.58 -10.00
N PRO A 57 -7.12 4.62 -9.55
CA PRO A 57 -8.08 5.30 -10.40
C PRO A 57 -7.37 5.94 -11.59
N SER A 58 -7.82 5.60 -12.79
CA SER A 58 -7.46 6.25 -14.04
C SER A 58 -8.41 7.42 -14.30
N CYS A 59 -8.49 8.37 -13.36
CA CYS A 59 -9.05 9.66 -13.73
C CYS A 59 -7.91 10.48 -14.30
N GLU A 60 -8.00 10.79 -15.59
CA GLU A 60 -7.40 12.00 -16.12
C GLU A 60 -7.76 13.16 -15.18
N LEU A 61 -6.79 14.02 -14.91
CA LEU A 61 -6.86 15.19 -14.03
C LEU A 61 -8.25 15.84 -14.04
N VAL A 62 -9.02 15.68 -12.95
CA VAL A 62 -10.03 16.70 -12.62
C VAL A 62 -9.24 17.83 -11.99
N HIS A 63 -9.02 18.86 -12.82
CA HIS A 63 -8.37 20.13 -12.51
C HIS A 63 -8.93 20.80 -11.25
#